data_AF-A0A3P1V4I6-F1
#
_entry.id   AF-A0A3P1V4I6-F1
#
_cell.length_a   1.000
_cell.length_b   1.000
_cell.length_c   1.000
_cell.angle_alpha   90.00
_cell.angle_beta   90.00
_cell.angle_gamma   90.00
#
_symmetry.space_group_name_H-M   'P 1'
#
loop_
_entity.id
_entity.type
_entity.pdbx_description
1 polymer ?
#
loop_
_entity_poly.entity_id
_entity_poly.type
_entity_poly.pdbx_seq_one_letter_code
_entity_poly.pdbx_strand_id
1 'polypeptide(L)'
;MKIIKAIKLDKYNNIENYKNYDDYIYEDLKNDNYCITLYCELEPEEDTQYPLEDILDQYYVNCTNYMETEEINGKIIYKFEIEGSLDKEENLENILAIKNLIGKRVYNYENGDYIELGIE
;
A
#
# COMPACT_ATOMS: atom_id res chain seq x y z
N MET A 1 0.83 5.19 10.77
CA MET A 1 -0.11 5.36 9.63
C MET A 1 -1.55 5.11 10.05
N LYS A 2 -2.38 6.15 10.01
CA LYS A 2 -3.81 6.10 10.29
C LYS A 2 -4.62 5.95 9.00
N ILE A 3 -5.66 5.12 9.05
CA ILE A 3 -6.68 5.01 8.00
C ILE A 3 -6.08 4.72 6.61
N ILE A 4 -5.88 3.44 6.32
CA ILE A 4 -5.53 3.00 4.98
C ILE A 4 -6.79 2.96 4.11
N LYS A 5 -6.75 3.59 2.95
CA LYS A 5 -7.79 3.51 1.92
C LYS A 5 -7.15 3.01 0.64
N ALA A 6 -7.94 2.36 -0.20
CA ALA A 6 -7.54 2.12 -1.58
C ALA A 6 -8.19 3.15 -2.50
N ILE A 7 -7.46 3.51 -3.55
CA ILE A 7 -7.93 4.46 -4.57
C ILE A 7 -7.63 3.93 -5.96
N LYS A 8 -8.43 4.35 -6.93
CA LYS A 8 -8.19 4.06 -8.34
C LYS A 8 -7.39 5.21 -8.98
N LEU A 9 -6.27 4.90 -9.62
CA LEU A 9 -5.54 5.84 -10.47
C LEU A 9 -6.14 5.91 -11.87
N ASP A 10 -6.02 7.07 -12.52
CA ASP A 10 -6.49 7.25 -13.90
C ASP A 10 -5.79 6.30 -14.89
N LYS A 11 -4.51 5.95 -14.64
CA LYS A 11 -3.75 5.03 -15.48
C LYS A 11 -4.41 3.64 -15.60
N TYR A 12 -5.16 3.22 -14.57
CA TYR A 12 -5.90 1.96 -14.56
C TYR A 12 -7.12 1.96 -15.49
N ASN A 13 -7.48 3.09 -16.09
CA ASN A 13 -8.47 3.14 -17.17
C ASN A 13 -7.91 2.67 -18.52
N ASN A 14 -6.59 2.51 -18.66
CA ASN A 14 -5.99 1.95 -19.87
C ASN A 14 -6.14 0.42 -19.87
N ILE A 15 -7.17 -0.06 -20.56
CA ILE A 15 -7.52 -1.49 -20.64
C ILE A 15 -6.51 -2.35 -21.41
N GLU A 16 -5.59 -1.75 -22.17
CA GLU A 16 -4.53 -2.49 -22.86
C GLU A 16 -3.41 -2.89 -21.88
N ASN A 17 -3.22 -2.10 -20.82
CA ASN A 17 -2.15 -2.30 -19.84
C ASN A 17 -2.66 -2.85 -18.51
N TYR A 18 -3.92 -2.59 -18.16
CA TYR A 18 -4.48 -2.97 -16.87
C TYR A 18 -5.84 -3.61 -17.00
N LYS A 19 -6.07 -4.64 -16.19
CA LYS A 19 -7.37 -5.30 -16.06
C LYS A 19 -7.79 -5.30 -14.60
N ASN A 20 -9.02 -4.87 -14.32
CA ASN A 20 -9.54 -4.92 -12.95
C ASN A 20 -9.71 -6.38 -12.53
N TYR A 21 -9.12 -6.74 -11.39
CA TYR A 21 -9.22 -8.07 -10.80
C TYR A 21 -10.25 -8.08 -9.67
N ASP A 22 -10.15 -7.13 -8.73
CA ASP A 22 -11.03 -7.07 -7.55
C ASP A 22 -11.06 -5.66 -6.93
N ASP A 23 -12.16 -4.92 -7.15
CA ASP A 23 -12.38 -3.51 -6.74
C ASP A 23 -11.21 -2.58 -7.09
N TYR A 24 -10.22 -2.51 -6.20
CA TYR A 24 -9.05 -1.65 -6.28
C TYR A 24 -7.76 -2.39 -6.67
N ILE A 25 -7.82 -3.71 -6.85
CA ILE A 25 -6.71 -4.53 -7.34
C ILE A 25 -6.80 -4.63 -8.86
N TYR A 26 -5.67 -4.40 -9.52
CA TYR A 26 -5.53 -4.47 -10.97
C TYR A 26 -4.42 -5.44 -11.34
N GLU A 27 -4.65 -6.23 -12.38
CA GLU A 27 -3.62 -6.99 -13.07
C GLU A 27 -2.89 -6.03 -14.02
N ASP A 28 -1.57 -5.89 -13.85
CA ASP A 28 -0.67 -5.23 -14.79
C ASP A 28 -0.28 -6.25 -15.89
N LEU A 29 -0.89 -6.08 -17.06
CA LEU A 29 -0.74 -6.98 -18.20
C LEU A 29 0.64 -6.89 -18.85
N LYS A 30 1.38 -5.80 -18.61
CA LYS A 30 2.72 -5.60 -19.18
C LYS A 30 3.79 -6.29 -18.34
N ASN A 31 3.66 -6.21 -17.02
CA ASN A 31 4.63 -6.76 -16.07
C ASN A 31 4.22 -8.13 -15.51
N ASP A 32 3.07 -8.65 -15.93
CA ASP A 32 2.50 -9.93 -15.47
C ASP A 32 2.35 -10.01 -13.94
N ASN A 33 1.79 -8.95 -13.35
CA ASN A 33 1.74 -8.76 -11.90
C ASN A 33 0.38 -8.21 -11.44
N TYR A 34 0.18 -8.09 -10.13
CA TYR A 34 -0.96 -7.41 -9.52
C TYR A 34 -0.51 -6.19 -8.76
N CYS A 35 -1.31 -5.13 -8.80
CA CYS A 35 -1.05 -3.90 -8.09
C CYS A 35 -2.28 -3.33 -7.40
N ILE A 36 -2.03 -2.57 -6.35
CA ILE A 36 -3.02 -1.80 -5.59
C ILE A 36 -2.43 -0.44 -5.26
N THR A 37 -3.23 0.62 -5.32
CA THR A 37 -2.83 1.94 -4.84
C THR A 37 -3.48 2.23 -3.50
N LEU A 38 -2.66 2.54 -2.51
CA LEU A 38 -3.09 2.93 -1.18
C LEU A 38 -2.90 4.44 -0.96
N TYR A 39 -3.77 4.94 -0.10
CA TYR A 39 -3.79 6.28 0.44
C TYR A 39 -3.83 6.13 1.95
N CYS A 40 -2.88 6.72 2.68
CA CYS A 40 -2.89 6.72 4.14
C CYS A 40 -2.70 8.12 4.70
N GLU A 41 -3.21 8.32 5.89
CA GLU A 41 -2.98 9.51 6.70
C GLU A 41 -1.86 9.20 7.71
N LEU A 42 -0.90 10.10 7.95
CA LEU A 42 0.02 9.95 9.07
C LEU A 42 -0.65 10.38 10.37
N GLU A 43 -0.25 9.77 11.47
CA GLU A 43 -0.63 10.30 12.78
C GLU A 43 0.01 11.70 13.00
N PRO A 44 -0.59 12.58 13.80
CA PRO A 44 -0.12 13.97 13.99
C PRO A 44 1.33 14.14 14.47
N GLU A 45 1.95 13.08 14.97
CA GLU A 45 3.35 13.07 15.46
C GLU A 45 4.26 12.16 14.61
N GLU A 46 3.74 11.56 13.53
CA GLU A 46 4.53 10.83 12.55
C GLU A 46 4.94 11.77 11.42
N ASP A 47 6.24 11.89 11.17
CA ASP A 47 6.82 12.66 10.07
C ASP A 47 7.47 11.77 8.98
N THR A 48 7.44 10.46 9.18
CA THR A 48 8.09 9.46 8.32
C THR A 48 7.15 8.33 7.90
N GLN A 49 7.56 7.57 6.88
CA GLN A 49 6.84 6.43 6.32
C GLN A 49 7.26 5.09 6.96
N TYR A 50 7.75 5.09 8.21
CA TYR A 50 8.31 3.88 8.80
C TYR A 50 7.36 2.65 8.75
N PRO A 51 6.04 2.79 8.99
CA PRO A 51 5.11 1.66 8.85
C PRO A 51 4.96 1.16 7.41
N LEU A 52 5.22 1.98 6.40
CA LEU A 52 5.18 1.53 5.01
C LEU A 52 6.34 0.58 4.70
N GLU A 53 7.57 0.93 5.11
CA GLU A 53 8.74 0.07 4.87
C GLU A 53 8.53 -1.33 5.47
N ASP A 54 8.05 -1.39 6.72
CA ASP A 54 7.75 -2.65 7.38
C ASP A 54 6.59 -3.42 6.71
N ILE A 55 5.59 -2.74 6.13
CA ILE A 55 4.56 -3.40 5.32
C ILE A 55 5.17 -4.01 4.06
N LEU A 56 6.02 -3.27 3.34
CA LEU A 56 6.66 -3.76 2.11
C LEU A 56 7.48 -5.03 2.40
N ASP A 57 8.25 -5.01 3.49
CA ASP A 57 9.08 -6.14 3.93
C ASP A 57 8.23 -7.31 4.43
N GLN A 58 7.22 -7.07 5.28
CA GLN A 58 6.39 -8.12 5.86
C GLN A 58 5.59 -8.91 4.79
N TYR A 59 5.12 -8.23 3.75
CA TYR A 59 4.30 -8.84 2.70
C TYR A 59 5.06 -9.13 1.42
N TYR A 60 6.39 -8.93 1.39
CA TYR A 60 7.22 -9.15 0.19
C TYR A 60 6.63 -8.46 -1.05
N VAL A 61 6.37 -7.15 -0.94
CA VAL A 61 5.83 -6.33 -2.02
C VAL A 61 6.70 -5.10 -2.25
N ASN A 62 6.64 -4.53 -3.44
CA ASN A 62 7.43 -3.37 -3.83
C ASN A 62 6.55 -2.12 -3.96
N CYS A 63 7.06 -0.98 -3.52
CA CYS A 63 6.50 0.32 -3.86
C CYS A 63 6.98 0.72 -5.26
N THR A 64 6.09 0.78 -6.24
CA THR A 64 6.44 1.08 -7.64
C THR A 64 6.36 2.54 -7.98
N ASN A 65 5.51 3.27 -7.24
CA ASN A 65 5.28 4.67 -7.50
C ASN A 65 4.89 5.37 -6.22
N TYR A 66 5.81 6.22 -5.76
CA TYR A 66 5.55 7.16 -4.70
C TYR A 66 4.97 8.43 -5.29
N MET A 67 3.67 8.64 -5.14
CA MET A 67 2.97 9.62 -5.97
C MET A 67 2.86 11.01 -5.34
N GLU A 68 2.76 11.14 -4.01
CA GLU A 68 2.88 12.46 -3.34
C GLU A 68 2.77 12.38 -1.82
N THR A 69 3.27 13.43 -1.17
CA THR A 69 2.85 13.84 0.18
C THR A 69 1.94 15.06 0.04
N GLU A 70 0.69 14.96 0.45
CA GLU A 70 -0.25 16.10 0.47
C GLU A 70 -0.60 16.48 1.91
N GLU A 71 -0.78 17.77 2.20
CA GLU A 71 -1.34 18.22 3.47
C GLU A 71 -2.82 18.60 3.28
N ILE A 72 -3.73 17.86 3.90
CA ILE A 72 -5.17 18.11 3.83
C ILE A 72 -5.70 18.35 5.24
N ASN A 73 -6.18 19.57 5.52
CA ASN A 73 -6.70 19.96 6.84
C ASN A 73 -5.71 19.69 8.00
N GLY A 74 -4.41 19.96 7.79
CA GLY A 74 -3.36 19.74 8.80
C GLY A 74 -2.96 18.28 8.98
N LYS A 75 -3.34 17.40 8.06
CA LYS A 75 -2.97 15.98 8.06
C LYS A 75 -2.09 15.67 6.88
N ILE A 76 -1.00 14.96 7.13
CA ILE A 76 -0.09 14.53 6.08
C ILE A 76 -0.62 13.24 5.48
N ILE A 77 -0.73 13.21 4.17
CA ILE A 77 -1.30 12.13 3.39
C ILE A 77 -0.22 11.56 2.48
N TYR A 78 -0.12 10.24 2.45
CA TYR A 78 0.80 9.52 1.57
C TYR A 78 0.02 8.66 0.61
N LYS A 79 0.42 8.73 -0.66
CA LYS A 79 -0.15 7.94 -1.74
C LYS A 79 0.94 7.15 -2.43
N PHE A 80 0.78 5.84 -2.44
CA PHE A 80 1.78 4.93 -3.00
C PHE A 80 1.10 3.75 -3.68
N GLU A 81 1.73 3.28 -4.75
CA GLU A 81 1.34 2.08 -5.46
C GLU A 81 2.25 0.93 -5.08
N ILE A 82 1.62 -0.21 -4.83
CA ILE A 82 2.28 -1.46 -4.47
C ILE A 82 2.08 -2.45 -5.60
N GLU A 83 3.15 -3.15 -5.98
CA GLU A 83 3.11 -4.36 -6.80
C GLU A 83 3.75 -5.54 -6.05
N GLY A 84 3.39 -6.77 -6.40
CA GLY A 84 4.05 -7.94 -5.82
C GLY A 84 5.52 -8.08 -6.25
N SER A 85 6.38 -8.65 -5.40
CA SER A 85 7.83 -8.76 -5.67
C SER A 85 8.30 -10.16 -6.13
N LEU A 86 7.39 -11.13 -6.18
CA LEU A 86 7.63 -12.56 -6.38
C LEU A 86 6.96 -13.06 -7.68
N ASP A 87 6.72 -14.36 -7.79
CA ASP A 87 5.94 -14.91 -8.91
C ASP A 87 4.48 -14.45 -8.85
N LYS A 88 3.76 -14.56 -9.99
CA LYS A 88 2.42 -13.98 -10.14
C LYS A 88 1.38 -14.51 -9.15
N GLU A 89 1.46 -15.79 -8.77
CA GLU A 89 0.49 -16.40 -7.85
C GLU A 89 0.75 -15.96 -6.41
N GLU A 90 2.01 -15.97 -5.98
CA GLU A 90 2.41 -15.49 -4.65
C GLU A 90 2.15 -13.98 -4.50
N ASN A 91 2.35 -13.22 -5.57
CA ASN A 91 2.04 -11.79 -5.61
C ASN A 91 0.56 -11.49 -5.36
N LEU A 92 -0.33 -12.31 -5.93
CA LEU A 92 -1.76 -12.08 -5.75
C LEU A 92 -2.17 -12.26 -4.28
N GLU A 93 -1.67 -13.30 -3.61
CA GLU A 93 -1.95 -13.53 -2.19
C GLU A 93 -1.45 -12.38 -1.32
N ASN A 94 -0.24 -11.88 -1.58
CA ASN A 94 0.32 -10.76 -0.84
C ASN A 94 -0.45 -9.46 -1.09
N ILE A 95 -0.85 -9.16 -2.33
CA ILE A 95 -1.66 -7.98 -2.64
C ILE A 95 -3.06 -8.07 -2.01
N LEU A 96 -3.66 -9.26 -1.94
CA LEU A 96 -4.91 -9.50 -1.22
C LEU A 96 -4.74 -9.30 0.30
N ALA A 97 -3.61 -9.72 0.87
CA ALA A 97 -3.29 -9.47 2.28
C ALA A 97 -3.15 -7.96 2.56
N ILE A 98 -2.49 -7.21 1.67
CA ILE A 98 -2.42 -5.75 1.72
C ILE A 98 -3.81 -5.10 1.62
N LYS A 99 -4.70 -5.61 0.75
CA LYS A 99 -6.09 -5.14 0.66
C LYS A 99 -6.82 -5.26 2.02
N ASN A 100 -6.51 -6.27 2.83
CA ASN A 100 -7.08 -6.45 4.17
C ASN A 100 -6.62 -5.41 5.21
N LEU A 101 -5.68 -4.53 4.86
CA LEU A 101 -5.29 -3.38 5.68
C LEU A 101 -6.21 -2.17 5.48
N ILE A 102 -7.04 -2.16 4.44
CA ILE A 102 -7.99 -1.07 4.19
C ILE A 102 -8.94 -0.92 5.39
N GLY A 103 -9.07 0.32 5.86
CA GLY A 103 -9.88 0.69 7.02
C GLY A 103 -9.17 0.49 8.36
N LYS A 104 -8.01 -0.16 8.39
CA LYS A 104 -7.22 -0.41 9.59
C LYS A 104 -6.24 0.72 9.88
N ARG A 105 -5.80 0.77 11.12
CA ARG A 105 -4.67 1.60 11.56
C ARG A 105 -3.43 0.71 11.61
N VAL A 106 -2.34 1.18 11.02
CA VAL A 106 -1.06 0.45 10.99
C VAL A 106 0.03 1.36 11.54
N TYR A 107 0.72 0.89 12.57
CA TYR A 107 1.65 1.72 13.32
C TYR A 107 2.80 0.86 13.81
N ASN A 108 3.92 1.51 14.09
CA ASN A 108 5.04 0.86 14.75
C ASN A 108 4.95 1.06 16.26
N TYR A 109 5.39 0.04 17.01
CA TYR A 109 5.56 0.15 18.45
C TYR A 109 6.84 -0.56 18.89
N GLU A 110 7.42 -0.08 19.98
CA GLU A 110 8.60 -0.68 20.58
C GLU A 110 8.22 -1.95 21.38
N ASN A 111 8.94 -3.04 21.13
CA ASN A 111 8.86 -4.28 21.89
C ASN A 111 10.26 -4.72 22.32
N GLY A 112 10.72 -4.19 23.45
CA GLY A 112 12.10 -4.38 23.91
C GLY A 112 13.08 -3.65 22.99
N ASP A 113 14.02 -4.38 22.40
CA ASP A 113 15.03 -3.84 21.47
C ASP A 113 14.57 -3.88 20.00
N TYR A 114 13.30 -4.24 19.74
CA TYR A 114 12.74 -4.39 18.40
C TYR A 114 11.63 -3.36 18.16
N ILE A 115 11.47 -2.97 16.90
CA ILE A 115 10.28 -2.27 16.43
C ILE A 115 9.42 -3.30 15.70
N GLU A 116 8.13 -3.35 16.06
CA GLU A 116 7.15 -4.26 15.47
C GLU A 116 5.99 -3.49 14.84
N LEU A 117 5.30 -4.15 13.90
CA LEU A 117 4.13 -3.62 13.22
C LEU A 117 2.84 -4.01 13.95
N GLY A 118 2.11 -3.02 14.43
CA GLY A 118 0.75 -3.16 14.99
C GLY A 118 -0.32 -2.89 13.93
N ILE A 119 -1.37 -3.71 13.94
CA ILE A 119 -2.54 -3.57 13.04
C ILE A 119 -3.82 -3.60 13.90
N GLU A 120 -4.57 -2.50 13.89
CA GLU A 120 -5.83 -2.29 14.64
C GLU A 120 -7.04 -2.09 13.71
#